data_AF-A0A0C4WUU6-F1
#
_entry.id   AF-A0A0C4WUU6-F1
#
_cell.length_a   1.000
_cell.length_b   1.000
_cell.length_c   1.000
_cell.angle_alpha   90.00
_cell.angle_beta   90.00
_cell.angle_gamma   90.00
#
_symmetry.space_group_name_H-M   'P 1'
#
loop_
_entity.id
_entity.type
_entity.pdbx_description
1 polymer ?
#
loop_
_entity_poly.entity_id
_entity_poly.type
_entity_poly.pdbx_seq_one_letter_code
_entity_poly.pdbx_strand_id
1 'polypeptide(L)'
;MSSGVYDQPEAPQADRGRLWLAEDGGRAAQNQADRSGKAECPVAAGFLGLQPDPPGEGSLSGWWRMADRHFCTRSILQRCQAAQAGFIVRQDAKHPRIAHEGPWHDRGRVETGQVLEQDIRLDEGQAPWRRIELRLDRPTESGESVLWLWSNLPATIDARQIADLYRRRWRIEGMFQRLESVLQSEIRSLGHPRATLLGFAVAALACNLLAVLKRSVEQAHREQLPEGWGASPYHLAVQVGSRYEGMLVALPVEHWPAWADDSACTLAQRLLALARHIKPHQVATSKRGPKVKKTREWVDGATARAHVSTARAIEASKSKRP
;
A
#
# COMPACT_ATOMS: atom_id res chain seq x y z
N MET A 1 68.63 -31.99 -9.48
CA MET A 1 68.69 -30.55 -9.81
C MET A 1 67.53 -29.89 -9.07
N SER A 2 67.75 -29.51 -7.80
CA SER A 2 67.93 -28.12 -7.29
C SER A 2 66.61 -27.33 -7.27
N SER A 3 65.95 -27.15 -6.09
CA SER A 3 66.11 -26.06 -5.07
C SER A 3 65.47 -24.71 -5.53
N GLY A 4 64.72 -23.88 -4.78
CA GLY A 4 64.31 -23.74 -3.36
C GLY A 4 63.16 -22.68 -3.24
N VAL A 5 62.28 -22.72 -2.22
CA VAL A 5 62.17 -21.91 -0.95
C VAL A 5 61.68 -20.43 -1.06
N TYR A 6 60.82 -20.03 -0.07
CA TYR A 6 60.31 -18.69 0.39
C TYR A 6 59.02 -18.15 -0.30
N ASP A 7 57.98 -17.56 0.32
CA ASP A 7 57.59 -17.11 1.69
C ASP A 7 56.05 -16.88 1.74
N GLN A 8 55.42 -16.74 2.92
CA GLN A 8 53.97 -16.51 3.13
C GLN A 8 53.50 -15.02 2.95
N PRO A 9 52.19 -14.67 3.13
CA PRO A 9 51.69 -14.39 4.49
C PRO A 9 50.24 -14.81 4.81
N GLU A 10 50.03 -14.97 6.12
CA GLU A 10 48.81 -15.27 6.88
C GLU A 10 47.73 -14.18 6.85
N ALA A 11 46.49 -14.62 7.07
CA ALA A 11 45.30 -13.79 7.21
C ALA A 11 45.18 -13.18 8.63
N PRO A 12 44.70 -11.92 8.77
CA PRO A 12 44.56 -11.31 10.08
C PRO A 12 43.35 -11.85 10.85
N GLN A 13 43.66 -12.34 12.04
CA GLN A 13 42.74 -12.78 13.09
C GLN A 13 42.34 -11.55 13.93
N ALA A 14 41.10 -11.09 13.79
CA ALA A 14 40.58 -9.93 14.53
C ALA A 14 39.88 -10.35 15.82
N ASP A 15 40.65 -10.25 16.90
CA ASP A 15 40.38 -9.61 18.19
C ASP A 15 39.04 -9.84 18.93
N ARG A 16 39.18 -10.41 20.13
CA ARG A 16 38.19 -10.49 21.19
C ARG A 16 38.40 -9.28 22.13
N GLY A 17 37.57 -8.25 22.00
CA GLY A 17 37.47 -7.15 22.97
C GLY A 17 36.10 -7.14 23.65
N ARG A 18 36.04 -7.55 24.93
CA ARG A 18 34.86 -7.56 25.80
C ARG A 18 34.99 -6.42 26.82
N LEU A 19 33.97 -5.56 26.97
CA LEU A 19 33.78 -4.72 28.18
C LEU A 19 32.30 -4.33 28.38
N TRP A 20 31.65 -5.04 29.33
CA TRP A 20 30.78 -4.60 30.46
C TRP A 20 30.26 -3.15 30.49
N LEU A 21 29.04 -2.77 30.95
CA LEU A 21 28.17 -3.25 32.05
C LEU A 21 26.78 -2.56 31.95
N ALA A 22 25.71 -3.27 32.31
CA ALA A 22 24.61 -2.78 33.18
C ALA A 22 23.74 -3.98 33.57
N GLU A 23 23.85 -4.40 34.83
CA GLU A 23 22.98 -5.37 35.49
C GLU A 23 21.65 -4.71 35.86
N ASP A 24 20.54 -5.44 35.70
CA ASP A 24 19.69 -5.78 36.85
C ASP A 24 18.55 -6.74 36.48
N GLY A 25 18.45 -7.82 37.26
CA GLY A 25 17.18 -8.37 37.75
C GLY A 25 16.36 -9.31 36.85
N GLY A 26 16.44 -10.62 37.14
CA GLY A 26 15.24 -11.47 37.10
C GLY A 26 15.33 -12.81 36.39
N ARG A 27 15.80 -13.84 37.13
CA ARG A 27 15.43 -15.27 37.06
C ARG A 27 14.90 -15.81 35.70
N ALA A 28 15.77 -16.49 34.96
CA ALA A 28 15.37 -17.48 33.98
C ALA A 28 15.03 -18.81 34.68
N ALA A 29 13.79 -19.26 34.53
CA ALA A 29 13.40 -20.64 34.75
C ALA A 29 13.71 -21.45 33.48
N GLN A 30 14.50 -22.51 33.63
CA GLN A 30 14.52 -23.64 32.71
C GLN A 30 13.09 -24.23 32.61
N ASN A 31 12.55 -24.37 31.39
CA ASN A 31 12.36 -25.69 30.78
C ASN A 31 11.54 -25.65 29.49
N GLN A 32 11.84 -26.68 28.69
CA GLN A 32 10.96 -27.34 27.72
C GLN A 32 10.87 -26.73 26.31
N ALA A 33 11.80 -27.21 25.50
CA ALA A 33 11.58 -27.46 24.09
C ALA A 33 10.27 -28.24 23.90
N ASP A 34 9.33 -27.67 23.16
CA ASP A 34 8.27 -28.44 22.53
C ASP A 34 8.29 -28.20 21.02
N ARG A 35 8.39 -29.33 20.32
CA ARG A 35 8.35 -29.42 18.86
C ARG A 35 6.90 -29.24 18.45
N SER A 36 6.52 -28.05 17.99
CA SER A 36 5.33 -27.90 17.14
C SER A 36 5.74 -27.33 15.80
N GLY A 37 5.62 -28.18 14.77
CA GLY A 37 5.77 -27.74 13.39
C GLY A 37 4.80 -26.61 13.11
N LYS A 38 5.33 -25.42 12.83
CA LYS A 38 4.55 -24.32 12.27
C LYS A 38 4.13 -24.73 10.87
N ALA A 39 2.94 -25.32 10.77
CA ALA A 39 2.19 -25.33 9.53
C ALA A 39 1.89 -23.87 9.18
N GLU A 40 2.51 -23.36 8.10
CA GLU A 40 2.19 -22.07 7.54
C GLU A 40 0.68 -22.02 7.21
N CYS A 41 -0.06 -21.18 7.94
CA CYS A 41 -1.47 -20.96 7.69
C CYS A 41 -1.64 -20.24 6.34
N PRO A 42 -2.27 -20.85 5.32
CA PRO A 42 -2.43 -20.24 3.98
C PRO A 42 -3.30 -18.97 3.99
N VAL A 43 -4.02 -18.74 5.08
CA VAL A 43 -5.01 -17.67 5.24
C VAL A 43 -4.36 -16.31 5.53
N ALA A 44 -3.12 -16.28 6.04
CA ALA A 44 -2.41 -15.04 6.37
C ALA A 44 -1.76 -14.36 5.14
N ALA A 45 -1.52 -15.09 4.05
CA ALA A 45 -0.83 -14.58 2.85
C ALA A 45 -1.61 -13.50 2.07
N GLY A 46 -2.88 -13.26 2.40
CA GLY A 46 -3.72 -12.22 1.78
C GLY A 46 -3.83 -10.92 2.60
N PHE A 47 -3.23 -10.87 3.78
CA PHE A 47 -3.31 -9.74 4.70
C PHE A 47 -2.18 -8.75 4.37
N LEU A 48 -2.54 -7.54 3.96
CA LEU A 48 -1.68 -6.34 3.82
C LEU A 48 -0.15 -6.59 3.90
N GLY A 49 0.55 -6.45 2.77
CA GLY A 49 2.00 -6.57 2.66
C GLY A 49 2.79 -5.54 3.48
N LEU A 50 2.74 -5.69 4.80
CA LEU A 50 3.55 -5.08 5.85
C LEU A 50 3.38 -5.97 7.10
N GLN A 51 4.19 -7.03 7.22
CA GLN A 51 4.49 -7.65 8.50
C GLN A 51 6.02 -7.68 8.67
N PRO A 52 6.58 -7.19 9.80
CA PRO A 52 7.98 -7.35 10.14
C PRO A 52 8.16 -8.59 11.02
N ASP A 53 8.98 -9.54 10.58
CA ASP A 53 9.70 -10.45 11.49
C ASP A 53 11.18 -10.01 11.54
N PRO A 54 11.85 -10.06 12.71
CA PRO A 54 13.27 -9.73 12.83
C PRO A 54 14.17 -10.82 12.21
N PRO A 55 15.38 -10.47 11.76
CA PRO A 55 16.14 -11.31 10.84
C PRO A 55 16.81 -12.50 11.54
N GLY A 56 16.51 -13.71 11.05
CA GLY A 56 17.42 -14.84 11.10
C GLY A 56 18.28 -14.85 9.84
N GLU A 57 19.57 -15.16 9.99
CA GLU A 57 20.56 -15.19 8.91
C GLU A 57 20.12 -16.10 7.75
N GLY A 58 20.16 -15.57 6.52
CA GLY A 58 20.07 -16.37 5.30
C GLY A 58 18.70 -16.44 4.62
N SER A 59 18.06 -15.31 4.33
CA SER A 59 17.01 -15.24 3.32
C SER A 59 16.84 -13.79 2.83
N LEU A 60 16.55 -13.59 1.55
CA LEU A 60 16.24 -12.30 0.94
C LEU A 60 14.94 -11.71 1.50
N SER A 61 14.89 -11.34 2.78
CA SER A 61 13.81 -10.53 3.35
C SER A 61 14.10 -9.04 3.07
N GLY A 62 14.13 -8.69 1.79
CA GLY A 62 14.38 -7.33 1.32
C GLY A 62 13.11 -6.50 1.37
N TRP A 63 13.05 -5.51 2.26
CA TRP A 63 12.04 -4.46 2.19
C TRP A 63 12.17 -3.73 0.85
N TRP A 64 11.04 -3.51 0.16
CA TRP A 64 11.04 -2.76 -1.09
C TRP A 64 10.05 -1.60 -1.04
N ARG A 65 10.41 -0.48 -1.69
CA ARG A 65 9.68 0.79 -1.65
C ARG A 65 9.14 1.15 -3.02
N MET A 66 7.89 1.59 -3.07
CA MET A 66 7.27 2.08 -4.31
C MET A 66 6.88 3.55 -4.15
N ALA A 67 7.32 4.42 -5.07
CA ALA A 67 7.18 5.88 -4.90
C ALA A 67 6.91 6.65 -6.20
N ASP A 68 6.30 7.83 -6.08
CA ASP A 68 6.03 8.73 -7.23
C ASP A 68 7.29 9.44 -7.74
N ARG A 69 7.11 10.18 -8.84
CA ARG A 69 8.08 11.06 -9.50
C ARG A 69 8.83 11.96 -8.53
N HIS A 70 8.17 12.56 -7.55
CA HIS A 70 8.83 13.44 -6.58
C HIS A 70 9.89 12.76 -5.70
N PHE A 71 9.87 11.43 -5.61
CA PHE A 71 10.88 10.65 -4.87
C PHE A 71 12.03 10.17 -5.77
N CYS A 72 11.99 10.45 -7.07
CA CYS A 72 13.06 10.16 -8.03
C CYS A 72 14.19 11.20 -7.86
N THR A 73 14.84 11.18 -6.69
CA THR A 73 16.01 12.00 -6.40
C THR A 73 17.20 11.11 -6.07
N ARG A 74 18.39 11.58 -6.45
CA ARG A 74 19.63 10.79 -6.31
C ARG A 74 19.87 10.37 -4.87
N SER A 75 19.70 11.29 -3.92
CA SER A 75 19.90 11.04 -2.49
C SER A 75 18.95 9.99 -1.94
N ILE A 76 17.66 10.01 -2.31
CA ILE A 76 16.68 9.02 -1.86
C ILE A 76 17.00 7.64 -2.43
N LEU A 77 17.28 7.55 -3.73
CA LEU A 77 17.54 6.28 -4.39
C LEU A 77 18.86 5.64 -3.93
N GLN A 78 19.92 6.44 -3.75
CA GLN A 78 21.19 5.97 -3.20
C GLN A 78 21.04 5.50 -1.74
N ARG A 79 20.24 6.18 -0.91
CA ARG A 79 19.94 5.71 0.46
C ARG A 79 19.16 4.40 0.47
N CYS A 80 18.22 4.20 -0.47
CA CYS A 80 17.53 2.91 -0.60
C CYS A 80 18.51 1.80 -0.95
N GLN A 81 19.41 2.04 -1.91
CA GLN A 81 20.47 1.09 -2.27
C GLN A 81 21.41 0.79 -1.10
N ALA A 82 21.86 1.80 -0.36
CA ALA A 82 22.75 1.63 0.78
C ALA A 82 22.11 0.85 1.93
N ALA A 83 20.80 1.01 2.11
CA ALA A 83 20.00 0.23 3.06
C ALA A 83 19.62 -1.17 2.55
N GLN A 84 20.17 -1.60 1.40
CA GLN A 84 19.86 -2.87 0.73
C GLN A 84 18.34 -3.06 0.47
N ALA A 85 17.62 -1.94 0.28
CA ALA A 85 16.20 -1.95 0.01
C ALA A 85 15.94 -1.96 -1.52
N GLY A 86 14.99 -2.79 -1.95
CA GLY A 86 14.48 -2.75 -3.31
C GLY A 86 13.68 -1.46 -3.55
N PHE A 87 13.63 -0.94 -4.77
CA PHE A 87 12.75 0.19 -5.09
C PHE A 87 12.12 0.09 -6.47
N ILE A 88 10.94 0.70 -6.61
CA ILE A 88 10.27 0.97 -7.88
C ILE A 88 9.79 2.42 -7.81
N VAL A 89 10.43 3.33 -8.56
CA VAL A 89 10.13 4.76 -8.50
C VAL A 89 9.82 5.27 -9.89
N ARG A 90 8.74 6.04 -10.03
CA ARG A 90 8.45 6.70 -11.31
C ARG A 90 9.47 7.78 -11.59
N GLN A 91 9.95 7.87 -12.82
CA GLN A 91 10.88 8.90 -13.25
C GLN A 91 10.18 10.26 -13.24
N ASP A 92 10.86 11.26 -12.67
CA ASP A 92 10.46 12.67 -12.77
C ASP A 92 11.03 13.33 -14.02
N ALA A 93 10.47 14.47 -14.42
CA ALA A 93 11.08 15.30 -15.46
C ALA A 93 12.48 15.80 -15.03
N LYS A 94 12.68 16.03 -13.73
CA LYS A 94 13.96 16.45 -13.13
C LYS A 94 14.69 15.28 -12.48
N HIS A 95 14.72 14.12 -13.13
CA HIS A 95 15.41 12.94 -12.63
C HIS A 95 16.94 13.15 -12.56
N PRO A 96 17.65 12.38 -11.72
CA PRO A 96 19.12 12.39 -11.68
C PRO A 96 19.74 12.14 -13.05
N ARG A 97 20.90 12.78 -13.31
CA ARG A 97 21.66 12.54 -14.54
C ARG A 97 22.07 11.07 -14.63
N ILE A 98 21.74 10.43 -15.76
CA ILE A 98 22.18 9.08 -16.07
C ILE A 98 23.57 9.19 -16.73
N ALA A 99 24.55 8.46 -16.21
CA ALA A 99 25.91 8.42 -16.73
C ALA A 99 26.04 7.42 -17.90
N HIS A 100 25.33 6.30 -17.82
CA HIS A 100 25.34 5.27 -18.86
C HIS A 100 23.94 4.68 -19.08
N GLU A 101 23.58 4.52 -20.35
CA GLU A 101 22.35 3.91 -20.82
C GLU A 101 22.67 2.73 -21.74
N GLY A 102 22.15 1.54 -21.41
CA GLY A 102 22.29 0.33 -22.23
C GLY A 102 21.32 0.30 -23.40
N PRO A 103 21.29 -0.79 -24.18
CA PRO A 103 20.29 -0.97 -25.22
C PRO A 103 18.90 -1.21 -24.63
N TRP A 104 17.86 -0.84 -25.40
CA TRP A 104 16.48 -1.17 -25.09
C TRP A 104 16.19 -2.63 -25.45
N HIS A 105 15.53 -3.33 -24.53
CA HIS A 105 15.07 -4.69 -24.71
C HIS A 105 13.54 -4.71 -24.63
N ASP A 106 12.90 -5.27 -25.64
CA ASP A 106 11.47 -5.53 -25.61
C ASP A 106 11.17 -6.67 -24.63
N ARG A 107 10.32 -6.39 -23.63
CA ARG A 107 9.89 -7.36 -22.61
C ARG A 107 8.46 -7.84 -22.86
N GLY A 108 7.86 -7.42 -23.97
CA GLY A 108 6.53 -7.81 -24.41
C GLY A 108 5.43 -6.92 -23.87
N ARG A 109 4.22 -7.46 -23.84
CA ARG A 109 3.00 -6.72 -23.53
C ARG A 109 2.44 -7.09 -22.15
N VAL A 110 1.91 -6.09 -21.44
CA VAL A 110 1.01 -6.24 -20.28
C VAL A 110 -0.40 -5.82 -20.68
N GLU A 111 -1.40 -6.11 -19.85
CA GLU A 111 -2.81 -5.79 -20.15
C GLU A 111 -3.04 -4.35 -20.61
N THR A 112 -2.24 -3.41 -20.08
CA THR A 112 -2.41 -1.97 -20.31
C THR A 112 -1.44 -1.35 -21.32
N GLY A 113 -0.51 -2.11 -21.91
CA GLY A 113 0.52 -1.51 -22.74
C GLY A 113 1.74 -2.37 -23.07
N GLN A 114 2.70 -1.80 -23.79
CA GLN A 114 3.98 -2.43 -24.13
C GLN A 114 5.06 -2.06 -23.11
N VAL A 115 5.94 -3.00 -22.79
CA VAL A 115 7.00 -2.84 -21.79
C VAL A 115 8.36 -3.00 -22.44
N LEU A 116 9.17 -1.96 -22.35
CA LEU A 116 10.58 -1.98 -22.73
C LEU A 116 11.45 -1.80 -21.49
N GLU A 117 12.65 -2.34 -21.53
CA GLU A 117 13.61 -2.25 -20.43
C GLU A 117 15.00 -1.86 -20.92
N GLN A 118 15.67 -1.04 -20.14
CA GLN A 118 17.04 -0.59 -20.38
C GLN A 118 17.82 -0.58 -19.07
N ASP A 119 19.09 -0.97 -19.12
CA ASP A 119 19.99 -0.80 -17.98
C ASP A 119 20.51 0.64 -17.91
N ILE A 120 20.49 1.23 -16.72
CA ILE A 120 20.97 2.58 -16.46
C ILE A 120 21.97 2.59 -15.31
N ARG A 121 22.95 3.51 -15.35
CA ARG A 121 23.87 3.78 -14.22
C ARG A 121 23.92 5.27 -13.96
N LEU A 122 23.88 5.66 -12.68
CA LEU A 122 24.03 7.08 -12.32
C LEU A 122 25.49 7.46 -12.12
N ASP A 123 26.33 6.51 -11.71
CA ASP A 123 27.74 6.70 -11.41
C ASP A 123 28.61 5.59 -12.01
N GLU A 124 29.87 5.93 -12.28
CA GLU A 124 30.88 4.94 -12.65
C GLU A 124 31.17 4.02 -11.45
N GLY A 125 31.15 2.70 -11.68
CA GLY A 125 31.32 1.69 -10.62
C GLY A 125 30.06 1.33 -9.84
N GLN A 126 28.92 1.99 -10.10
CA GLN A 126 27.64 1.59 -9.52
C GLN A 126 27.06 0.36 -10.24
N ALA A 127 26.44 -0.55 -9.46
CA ALA A 127 25.63 -1.63 -10.02
C ALA A 127 24.51 -1.05 -10.92
N PRO A 128 24.23 -1.68 -12.08
CA PRO A 128 23.19 -1.22 -12.98
C PRO A 128 21.82 -1.24 -12.31
N TRP A 129 21.07 -0.17 -12.50
CA TRP A 129 19.64 -0.13 -12.25
C TRP A 129 18.88 -0.36 -13.55
N ARG A 130 17.59 -0.62 -13.43
CA ARG A 130 16.69 -0.91 -14.54
C ARG A 130 15.78 0.28 -14.75
N ARG A 131 15.71 0.75 -15.99
CA ARG A 131 14.74 1.73 -16.46
C ARG A 131 13.71 1.01 -17.32
N ILE A 132 12.46 1.11 -16.94
CA ILE A 132 11.34 0.43 -17.58
C ILE A 132 10.45 1.50 -18.21
N GLU A 133 10.19 1.36 -19.50
CA GLU A 133 9.25 2.18 -20.25
C GLU A 133 7.96 1.38 -20.44
N LEU A 134 6.86 1.86 -19.87
CA LEU A 134 5.52 1.34 -20.09
C LEU A 134 4.76 2.29 -21.01
N ARG A 135 4.60 1.89 -22.27
CA ARG A 135 3.77 2.59 -23.27
C ARG A 135 2.33 2.17 -23.10
N LEU A 136 1.48 3.09 -22.65
CA LEU A 136 0.08 2.81 -22.35
C LEU A 136 -0.76 2.74 -23.62
N ASP A 137 -1.64 1.74 -23.72
CA ASP A 137 -2.64 1.64 -24.80
C ASP A 137 -3.62 2.82 -24.77
N ARG A 138 -3.90 3.35 -23.57
CA ARG A 138 -4.72 4.55 -23.35
C ARG A 138 -3.95 5.55 -22.49
N PRO A 139 -3.88 6.82 -22.89
CA PRO A 139 -3.26 7.85 -22.06
C PRO A 139 -3.88 7.93 -20.66
N THR A 140 -3.10 8.37 -19.67
CA THR A 140 -3.63 8.71 -18.35
C THR A 140 -4.62 9.88 -18.43
N GLU A 141 -5.35 10.14 -17.35
CA GLU A 141 -6.23 11.33 -17.25
C GLU A 141 -5.45 12.65 -17.44
N SER A 142 -4.16 12.66 -17.11
CA SER A 142 -3.22 13.75 -17.37
C SER A 142 -2.67 13.79 -18.80
N GLY A 143 -3.09 12.87 -19.69
CA GLY A 143 -2.64 12.78 -21.09
C GLY A 143 -1.30 12.08 -21.30
N GLU A 144 -0.69 11.51 -20.26
CA GLU A 144 0.60 10.83 -20.36
C GLU A 144 0.41 9.46 -21.02
N SER A 145 1.08 9.23 -22.15
CA SER A 145 1.01 7.95 -22.88
C SER A 145 2.16 6.99 -22.54
N VAL A 146 3.16 7.46 -21.79
CA VAL A 146 4.34 6.68 -21.40
C VAL A 146 4.63 6.90 -19.92
N LEU A 147 4.85 5.80 -19.20
CA LEU A 147 5.34 5.80 -17.83
C LEU A 147 6.76 5.28 -17.81
N TRP A 148 7.65 6.03 -17.18
CA TRP A 148 9.04 5.63 -16.98
C TRP A 148 9.23 5.26 -15.52
N LEU A 149 9.80 4.09 -15.25
CA LEU A 149 10.03 3.55 -13.90
C LEU A 149 11.50 3.18 -13.73
N TRP A 150 12.07 3.45 -12.56
CA TRP A 150 13.41 3.05 -12.18
C TRP A 150 13.34 2.01 -11.06
N SER A 151 14.20 1.01 -11.14
CA SER A 151 14.23 -0.11 -10.19
C SER A 151 15.63 -0.67 -10.00
N ASN A 152 16.01 -1.03 -8.78
CA ASN A 152 17.21 -1.81 -8.48
C ASN A 152 16.91 -3.30 -8.25
N LEU A 153 15.69 -3.75 -8.57
CA LEU A 153 15.27 -5.14 -8.36
C LEU A 153 16.02 -6.09 -9.32
N PRO A 154 16.39 -7.30 -8.85
CA PRO A 154 17.14 -8.25 -9.65
C PRO A 154 16.37 -8.69 -10.90
N ALA A 155 17.10 -9.15 -11.92
CA ALA A 155 16.53 -9.61 -13.19
C ALA A 155 15.57 -10.81 -13.04
N THR A 156 15.60 -11.51 -11.91
CA THR A 156 14.61 -12.56 -11.56
C THR A 156 13.19 -12.02 -11.45
N ILE A 157 13.02 -10.71 -11.19
CA ILE A 157 11.73 -10.04 -11.22
C ILE A 157 11.54 -9.42 -12.61
N ASP A 158 10.51 -9.84 -13.32
CA ASP A 158 10.25 -9.39 -14.69
C ASP A 158 9.87 -7.89 -14.71
N ALA A 159 10.35 -7.17 -15.74
CA ALA A 159 9.97 -5.78 -15.99
C ALA A 159 8.44 -5.61 -16.10
N ARG A 160 7.74 -6.61 -16.66
CA ARG A 160 6.27 -6.65 -16.73
C ARG A 160 5.63 -6.65 -15.35
N GLN A 161 6.16 -7.46 -14.43
CA GLN A 161 5.68 -7.50 -13.04
C GLN A 161 5.92 -6.17 -12.33
N ILE A 162 7.07 -5.52 -12.56
CA ILE A 162 7.37 -4.20 -12.00
C ILE A 162 6.38 -3.15 -12.50
N ALA A 163 6.09 -3.15 -13.81
CA ALA A 163 5.12 -2.24 -14.42
C ALA A 163 3.70 -2.44 -13.86
N ASP A 164 3.25 -3.69 -13.76
CA ASP A 164 1.93 -4.04 -13.21
C ASP A 164 1.82 -3.69 -11.72
N LEU A 165 2.88 -3.94 -10.94
CA LEU A 165 2.93 -3.58 -9.53
C LEU A 165 2.84 -2.06 -9.36
N TYR A 166 3.61 -1.29 -10.12
CA TYR A 166 3.57 0.17 -10.05
C TYR A 166 2.18 0.72 -10.40
N ARG A 167 1.51 0.12 -11.39
CA ARG A 167 0.14 0.48 -11.77
C ARG A 167 -0.87 0.32 -10.64
N ARG A 168 -0.64 -0.64 -9.72
CA ARG A 168 -1.47 -0.84 -8.51
C ARG A 168 -1.24 0.21 -7.42
N ARG A 169 -0.20 1.06 -7.53
CA ARG A 169 0.08 2.14 -6.55
C ARG A 169 -1.08 3.12 -6.38
N TRP A 170 -1.89 3.33 -7.42
CA TRP A 170 -3.09 4.16 -7.41
C TRP A 170 -4.10 3.75 -6.32
N ARG A 171 -3.99 2.54 -5.76
CA ARG A 171 -4.75 2.13 -4.56
C ARG A 171 -4.51 3.03 -3.35
N ILE A 172 -3.38 3.73 -3.27
CA ILE A 172 -3.00 4.65 -2.18
C ILE A 172 -3.71 6.00 -2.31
N GLU A 173 -3.86 6.55 -3.52
CA GLU A 173 -4.63 7.79 -3.72
C GLU A 173 -6.11 7.59 -3.34
N GLY A 174 -6.65 6.43 -3.68
CA GLY A 174 -7.97 6.02 -3.21
C GLY A 174 -8.07 5.87 -1.69
N MET A 175 -6.96 5.72 -0.95
CA MET A 175 -6.95 5.74 0.51
C MET A 175 -7.08 7.16 1.06
N PHE A 176 -6.36 8.14 0.52
CA PHE A 176 -6.48 9.55 0.94
C PHE A 176 -7.87 10.12 0.64
N GLN A 177 -8.42 9.82 -0.53
CA GLN A 177 -9.81 10.19 -0.83
C GLN A 177 -10.81 9.56 0.15
N ARG A 178 -10.52 8.35 0.68
CA ARG A 178 -11.36 7.70 1.72
C ARG A 178 -11.16 8.33 3.09
N LEU A 179 -9.96 8.77 3.45
CA LEU A 179 -9.70 9.51 4.69
C LEU A 179 -10.56 10.77 4.76
N GLU A 180 -10.61 11.54 3.68
CA GLU A 180 -11.40 12.76 3.61
C GLU A 180 -12.90 12.47 3.55
N SER A 181 -13.34 11.61 2.62
CA SER A 181 -14.77 11.41 2.34
C SER A 181 -15.51 10.53 3.35
N VAL A 182 -14.83 9.56 3.97
CA VAL A 182 -15.46 8.60 4.90
C VAL A 182 -15.17 8.94 6.34
N LEU A 183 -13.95 9.38 6.65
CA LEU A 183 -13.49 9.61 8.02
C LEU A 183 -13.44 11.09 8.41
N GLN A 184 -13.78 12.00 7.49
CA GLN A 184 -13.79 13.45 7.74
C GLN A 184 -12.45 13.93 8.35
N SER A 185 -11.34 13.42 7.83
CA SER A 185 -10.00 13.66 8.39
C SER A 185 -9.61 15.14 8.51
N GLU A 186 -10.28 16.03 7.79
CA GLU A 186 -10.18 17.48 7.91
C GLU A 186 -11.32 18.06 8.75
N ILE A 187 -11.19 17.98 10.07
CA ILE A 187 -12.15 18.59 11.00
C ILE A 187 -11.91 20.10 11.03
N ARG A 188 -12.70 20.86 10.25
CA ARG A 188 -12.59 22.33 10.11
C ARG A 188 -12.67 23.11 11.42
N SER A 189 -13.28 22.53 12.46
CA SER A 189 -13.44 23.17 13.77
C SER A 189 -12.23 23.01 14.70
N LEU A 190 -11.25 22.15 14.36
CA LEU A 190 -10.00 22.04 15.11
C LEU A 190 -9.04 23.16 14.67
N GLY A 191 -9.31 24.40 15.13
CA GLY A 191 -8.52 25.60 14.80
C GLY A 191 -7.07 25.61 15.34
N HIS A 192 -6.56 24.47 15.81
CA HIS A 192 -5.21 24.33 16.37
C HIS A 192 -4.40 23.27 15.60
N PRO A 193 -3.23 23.60 15.01
CA PRO A 193 -2.46 22.69 14.14
C PRO A 193 -2.16 21.31 14.76
N ARG A 194 -1.82 21.26 16.05
CA ARG A 194 -1.58 19.97 16.76
C ARG A 194 -2.83 19.08 16.84
N ALA A 195 -4.01 19.66 17.05
CA ALA A 195 -5.25 18.91 17.11
C ALA A 195 -5.64 18.38 15.72
N THR A 196 -5.37 19.15 14.67
CA THR A 196 -5.54 18.72 13.27
C THR A 196 -4.64 17.52 12.95
N LEU A 197 -3.36 17.56 13.34
CA LEU A 197 -2.42 16.44 13.14
C LEU A 197 -2.88 15.17 13.88
N LEU A 198 -3.36 15.32 15.11
CA LEU A 198 -3.92 14.20 15.87
C LEU A 198 -5.15 13.61 15.17
N GLY A 199 -6.08 14.46 14.73
CA GLY A 199 -7.26 14.02 13.97
C GLY A 199 -6.89 13.27 12.70
N PHE A 200 -5.87 13.74 11.97
CA PHE A 200 -5.35 13.06 10.80
C PHE A 200 -4.72 11.70 11.12
N ALA A 201 -3.93 11.62 12.20
CA ALA A 201 -3.32 10.36 12.64
C ALA A 201 -4.38 9.32 13.04
N VAL A 202 -5.42 9.74 13.76
CA VAL A 202 -6.56 8.87 14.12
C VAL A 202 -7.31 8.41 12.88
N ALA A 203 -7.54 9.29 11.91
CA ALA A 203 -8.15 8.92 10.65
C ALA A 203 -7.30 7.89 9.88
N ALA A 204 -5.98 8.05 9.83
CA ALA A 204 -5.07 7.08 9.22
C ALA A 204 -5.18 5.69 9.87
N LEU A 205 -5.21 5.64 11.21
CA LEU A 205 -5.42 4.40 11.95
C LEU A 205 -6.80 3.77 11.65
N ALA A 206 -7.86 4.56 11.66
CA ALA A 206 -9.21 4.10 11.33
C ALA A 206 -9.30 3.57 9.88
N CYS A 207 -8.56 4.17 8.95
CA CYS A 207 -8.43 3.66 7.59
C CYS A 207 -7.79 2.27 7.54
N ASN A 208 -6.76 2.02 8.33
CA ASN A 208 -6.13 0.69 8.42
C ASN A 208 -7.12 -0.34 8.96
N LEU A 209 -7.88 0.01 10.01
CA LEU A 209 -8.93 -0.85 10.57
C LEU A 209 -10.03 -1.15 9.54
N LEU A 210 -10.54 -0.14 8.85
CA LEU A 210 -11.55 -0.34 7.79
C LEU A 210 -11.01 -1.18 6.62
N ALA A 211 -9.73 -1.04 6.28
CA ALA A 211 -9.09 -1.87 5.25
C ALA A 211 -9.04 -3.35 5.67
N VAL A 212 -8.70 -3.62 6.92
CA VAL A 212 -8.73 -4.97 7.50
C VAL A 212 -10.15 -5.52 7.48
N LEU A 213 -11.13 -4.79 8.03
CA LEU A 213 -12.54 -5.22 8.07
C LEU A 213 -13.09 -5.51 6.67
N LYS A 214 -12.83 -4.61 5.71
CA LYS A 214 -13.22 -4.81 4.31
C LYS A 214 -12.66 -6.11 3.75
N ARG A 215 -11.37 -6.38 3.97
CA ARG A 215 -10.72 -7.59 3.47
C ARG A 215 -11.23 -8.85 4.16
N SER A 216 -11.48 -8.80 5.47
CA SER A 216 -12.10 -9.92 6.19
C SER A 216 -13.46 -10.27 5.61
N VAL A 217 -14.31 -9.28 5.32
CA VAL A 217 -15.62 -9.50 4.68
C VAL A 217 -15.48 -10.06 3.27
N GLU A 218 -14.63 -9.47 2.44
CA GLU A 218 -14.40 -9.96 1.06
C GLU A 218 -13.87 -11.39 1.03
N GLN A 219 -12.99 -11.73 1.96
CA GLN A 219 -12.44 -13.07 2.07
C GLN A 219 -13.48 -14.07 2.58
N ALA A 220 -14.26 -13.70 3.60
CA ALA A 220 -15.27 -14.56 4.21
C ALA A 220 -16.39 -14.96 3.23
N HIS A 221 -16.71 -14.11 2.25
CA HIS A 221 -17.77 -14.35 1.27
C HIS A 221 -17.27 -14.60 -0.16
N ARG A 222 -15.97 -14.81 -0.36
CA ARG A 222 -15.37 -14.97 -1.70
C ARG A 222 -16.04 -16.08 -2.52
N GLU A 223 -16.37 -17.20 -1.90
CA GLU A 223 -16.96 -18.37 -2.58
C GLU A 223 -18.45 -18.18 -2.91
N GLN A 224 -19.13 -17.29 -2.20
CA GLN A 224 -20.58 -17.09 -2.30
C GLN A 224 -20.97 -15.95 -3.24
N LEU A 225 -20.01 -15.07 -3.58
CA LEU A 225 -20.27 -13.83 -4.29
C LEU A 225 -19.61 -13.80 -5.67
N PRO A 226 -20.21 -13.10 -6.66
CA PRO A 226 -19.64 -13.00 -7.99
C PRO A 226 -18.26 -12.37 -8.00
N GLU A 227 -17.46 -12.73 -9.00
CA GLU A 227 -16.16 -12.14 -9.25
C GLU A 227 -16.28 -10.61 -9.43
N GLY A 228 -15.45 -9.86 -8.71
CA GLY A 228 -15.51 -8.39 -8.70
C GLY A 228 -16.56 -7.77 -7.78
N TRP A 229 -17.20 -8.55 -6.91
CA TRP A 229 -17.87 -8.00 -5.72
C TRP A 229 -16.83 -7.40 -4.75
N GLY A 230 -17.18 -6.30 -4.10
CA GLY A 230 -16.32 -5.67 -3.10
C GLY A 230 -17.12 -4.95 -2.04
N ALA A 231 -16.67 -5.07 -0.79
CA ALA A 231 -17.28 -4.39 0.34
C ALA A 231 -16.93 -2.88 0.32
N SER A 232 -17.91 -2.05 0.66
CA SER A 232 -17.80 -0.60 0.71
C SER A 232 -17.21 -0.18 2.07
N PRO A 233 -16.03 0.48 2.11
CA PRO A 233 -15.51 1.06 3.35
C PRO A 233 -16.50 2.03 4.00
N TYR A 234 -17.26 2.77 3.19
CA TYR A 234 -18.27 3.72 3.67
C TYR A 234 -19.42 3.01 4.40
N HIS A 235 -20.00 1.97 3.79
CA HIS A 235 -21.10 1.24 4.44
C HIS A 235 -20.63 0.50 5.70
N LEU A 236 -19.40 -0.02 5.69
CA LEU A 236 -18.78 -0.59 6.90
C LEU A 236 -18.64 0.47 8.01
N ALA A 237 -18.12 1.66 7.69
CA ALA A 237 -18.00 2.75 8.66
C ALA A 237 -19.36 3.19 9.21
N VAL A 238 -20.39 3.31 8.34
CA VAL A 238 -21.76 3.64 8.77
C VAL A 238 -22.32 2.57 9.70
N GLN A 239 -22.11 1.28 9.42
CA GLN A 239 -22.57 0.22 10.30
C GLN A 239 -21.92 0.27 11.68
N VAL A 240 -20.61 0.53 11.75
CA VAL A 240 -19.91 0.70 13.01
C VAL A 240 -20.46 1.92 13.76
N GLY A 241 -20.47 3.08 13.12
CA GLY A 241 -20.92 4.33 13.75
C GLY A 241 -22.38 4.31 14.22
N SER A 242 -23.28 3.69 13.46
CA SER A 242 -24.72 3.64 13.81
C SER A 242 -25.08 2.63 14.90
N ARG A 243 -24.18 1.69 15.23
CA ARG A 243 -24.46 0.60 16.19
C ARG A 243 -23.55 0.59 17.41
N TYR A 244 -22.47 1.36 17.38
CA TYR A 244 -21.45 1.36 18.43
C TYR A 244 -22.03 1.68 19.81
N GLU A 245 -22.79 2.77 19.94
CA GLU A 245 -23.38 3.16 21.23
C GLU A 245 -24.35 2.11 21.75
N GLY A 246 -25.21 1.55 20.89
CA GLY A 246 -26.12 0.47 21.26
C GLY A 246 -25.38 -0.81 21.69
N MET A 247 -24.25 -1.11 21.06
CA MET A 247 -23.39 -2.23 21.47
C MET A 247 -22.74 -2.00 22.84
N LEU A 248 -22.26 -0.78 23.13
CA LEU A 248 -21.68 -0.46 24.43
C LEU A 248 -22.69 -0.61 25.57
N VAL A 249 -23.97 -0.33 25.31
CA VAL A 249 -25.06 -0.54 26.28
C VAL A 249 -25.39 -2.03 26.43
N ALA A 250 -25.43 -2.77 25.32
CA ALA A 250 -25.89 -4.16 25.32
C ALA A 250 -24.80 -5.18 25.72
N LEU A 251 -23.51 -4.83 25.57
CA LEU A 251 -22.39 -5.73 25.83
C LEU A 251 -21.41 -5.11 26.85
N PRO A 252 -21.57 -5.44 28.15
CA PRO A 252 -20.66 -5.03 29.20
C PRO A 252 -19.20 -5.38 28.90
N VAL A 253 -18.26 -4.56 29.41
CA VAL A 253 -16.82 -4.64 29.10
C VAL A 253 -16.20 -5.97 29.53
N GLU A 254 -16.72 -6.60 30.59
CA GLU A 254 -16.31 -7.91 31.10
C GLU A 254 -16.52 -9.04 30.09
N HIS A 255 -17.39 -8.86 29.10
CA HIS A 255 -17.60 -9.81 28.01
C HIS A 255 -16.75 -9.53 26.78
N TRP A 256 -15.96 -8.45 26.79
CA TRP A 256 -15.01 -8.17 25.73
C TRP A 256 -13.79 -9.09 25.91
N PRO A 257 -13.44 -9.89 24.89
CA PRO A 257 -12.28 -10.76 25.03
C PRO A 257 -11.00 -9.92 25.16
N ALA A 258 -10.09 -10.35 26.02
CA ALA A 258 -8.76 -9.75 26.13
C ALA A 258 -7.96 -10.09 24.86
N TRP A 259 -7.86 -9.15 23.92
CA TRP A 259 -7.24 -9.37 22.61
C TRP A 259 -5.74 -9.05 22.55
N ALA A 260 -5.16 -8.57 23.64
CA ALA A 260 -3.80 -8.02 23.64
C ALA A 260 -2.71 -9.06 23.31
N ASP A 261 -2.97 -10.35 23.58
CA ASP A 261 -1.96 -11.42 23.50
C ASP A 261 -2.21 -12.43 22.36
N ASP A 262 -3.24 -12.23 21.53
CA ASP A 262 -3.54 -13.15 20.42
C ASP A 262 -2.52 -12.99 19.28
N SER A 263 -2.06 -14.11 18.72
CA SER A 263 -1.27 -14.08 17.49
C SER A 263 -2.06 -13.46 16.33
N ALA A 264 -1.36 -12.86 15.36
CA ALA A 264 -1.98 -12.29 14.16
C ALA A 264 -2.86 -13.31 13.40
N CYS A 265 -2.47 -14.59 13.42
CA CYS A 265 -3.25 -15.66 12.80
C CYS A 265 -4.58 -15.90 13.53
N THR A 266 -4.54 -15.98 14.85
CA THR A 266 -5.74 -16.14 15.70
C THR A 266 -6.71 -14.98 15.49
N LEU A 267 -6.20 -13.74 15.48
CA LEU A 267 -7.00 -12.56 15.21
C LEU A 267 -7.65 -12.63 13.81
N ALA A 268 -6.88 -12.98 12.77
CA ALA A 268 -7.39 -13.09 11.41
C ALA A 268 -8.50 -14.15 11.28
N GLN A 269 -8.32 -15.33 11.87
CA GLN A 269 -9.32 -16.40 11.86
C GLN A 269 -10.63 -15.95 12.54
N ARG A 270 -10.54 -15.26 13.68
CA ARG A 270 -11.72 -14.73 14.38
C ARG A 270 -12.41 -13.64 13.57
N LEU A 271 -11.65 -12.71 12.99
CA LEU A 271 -12.21 -11.68 12.11
C LEU A 271 -12.95 -12.31 10.92
N LEU A 272 -12.42 -13.39 10.34
CA LEU A 272 -13.12 -14.14 9.28
C LEU A 272 -14.39 -14.81 9.78
N ALA A 273 -14.37 -15.41 10.98
CA ALA A 273 -15.56 -16.01 11.57
C ALA A 273 -16.66 -14.97 11.82
N LEU A 274 -16.32 -13.82 12.39
CA LEU A 274 -17.26 -12.71 12.60
C LEU A 274 -17.75 -12.13 11.27
N ALA A 275 -16.85 -11.98 10.29
CA ALA A 275 -17.19 -11.42 8.99
C ALA A 275 -18.24 -12.24 8.23
N ARG A 276 -18.30 -13.57 8.43
CA ARG A 276 -19.33 -14.44 7.81
C ARG A 276 -20.76 -14.07 8.22
N HIS A 277 -20.95 -13.41 9.37
CA HIS A 277 -22.26 -12.98 9.85
C HIS A 277 -22.72 -11.66 9.23
N ILE A 278 -21.84 -10.96 8.51
CA ILE A 278 -22.19 -9.71 7.84
C ILE A 278 -23.00 -10.03 6.58
N LYS A 279 -24.17 -9.41 6.45
CA LYS A 279 -25.01 -9.57 5.25
C LYS A 279 -24.38 -8.81 4.08
N PRO A 280 -23.93 -9.47 2.98
CA PRO A 280 -23.15 -8.80 1.94
C PRO A 280 -23.87 -7.63 1.25
N HIS A 281 -25.19 -7.73 1.06
CA HIS A 281 -25.97 -6.66 0.44
C HIS A 281 -25.94 -5.34 1.22
N GLN A 282 -25.78 -5.38 2.55
CA GLN A 282 -25.77 -4.19 3.39
C GLN A 282 -24.46 -3.41 3.28
N VAL A 283 -23.39 -4.09 2.87
CA VAL A 283 -22.03 -3.54 2.79
C VAL A 283 -21.50 -3.53 1.36
N ALA A 284 -22.34 -3.83 0.36
CA ALA A 284 -21.91 -3.86 -1.03
C ALA A 284 -21.49 -2.46 -1.52
N THR A 285 -20.46 -2.43 -2.38
CA THR A 285 -20.10 -1.20 -3.10
C THR A 285 -21.14 -0.88 -4.16
N SER A 286 -21.72 0.32 -4.08
CA SER A 286 -22.62 0.83 -5.12
C SER A 286 -21.82 1.15 -6.39
N LYS A 287 -22.02 0.37 -7.45
CA LYS A 287 -21.46 0.71 -8.77
C LYS A 287 -22.30 1.84 -9.35
N ARG A 288 -21.74 3.06 -9.38
CA ARG A 288 -22.38 4.19 -10.06
C ARG A 288 -22.42 3.88 -11.56
N GLY A 289 -23.60 3.91 -12.16
CA GLY A 289 -23.74 3.81 -13.61
C GLY A 289 -22.97 4.94 -14.33
N PRO A 290 -22.67 4.78 -15.63
CA PRO A 290 -22.00 5.80 -16.42
C PRO A 290 -22.69 7.15 -16.22
N LYS A 291 -21.92 8.20 -15.93
CA LYS A 291 -22.47 9.55 -15.81
C LYS A 291 -23.11 9.89 -17.16
N VAL A 292 -24.44 9.96 -17.20
CA VAL A 292 -25.18 10.33 -18.40
C VAL A 292 -24.63 11.66 -18.89
N LYS A 293 -24.02 11.66 -20.09
CA LYS A 293 -23.58 12.90 -20.73
C LYS A 293 -24.83 13.73 -20.98
N LYS A 294 -25.02 14.76 -20.17
CA LYS A 294 -26.00 15.80 -20.47
C LYS A 294 -25.45 16.55 -21.69
N THR A 295 -26.15 16.45 -22.82
CA THR A 295 -25.93 17.34 -23.95
C THR A 295 -26.12 18.76 -23.41
N ARG A 296 -25.04 19.54 -23.36
CA ARG A 296 -25.15 20.96 -23.05
C ARG A 296 -25.74 21.59 -24.30
N GLU A 297 -27.03 21.89 -24.27
CA GLU A 297 -27.59 22.84 -25.23
C GLU A 297 -26.82 24.14 -25.08
N TRP A 298 -26.45 24.73 -26.22
CA TRP A 298 -25.80 26.01 -26.21
C TRP A 298 -26.76 27.03 -25.60
N VAL A 299 -26.33 27.66 -24.51
CA VAL A 299 -27.03 28.76 -23.87
C VAL A 299 -26.16 30.00 -24.00
N ASP A 300 -26.78 31.16 -24.19
CA ASP A 300 -26.08 32.42 -24.27
C ASP A 300 -25.29 32.71 -22.97
N GLY A 301 -24.27 33.57 -23.08
CA GLY A 301 -23.36 33.84 -21.97
C GLY A 301 -24.01 34.51 -20.75
N ALA A 302 -25.15 35.19 -20.89
CA ALA A 302 -25.87 35.75 -19.75
C ALA A 302 -26.61 34.66 -18.98
N THR A 303 -27.27 33.75 -19.70
CA THR A 303 -27.93 32.57 -19.12
C THR A 303 -26.93 31.61 -18.46
N ALA A 304 -25.77 31.40 -19.07
CA ALA A 304 -24.72 30.54 -18.51
C ALA A 304 -24.12 31.07 -17.20
N ARG A 305 -24.09 32.40 -17.02
CA ARG A 305 -23.55 33.07 -15.83
C ARG A 305 -24.62 33.44 -14.80
N ALA A 306 -25.89 33.16 -15.08
CA ALA A 306 -26.97 33.39 -14.14
C ALA A 306 -26.80 32.47 -12.93
N HIS A 307 -26.51 33.06 -11.77
CA HIS A 307 -26.49 32.33 -10.51
C HIS A 307 -27.93 32.00 -10.11
N VAL A 308 -28.31 30.74 -10.26
CA VAL A 308 -29.61 30.23 -9.82
C VAL A 308 -29.43 29.44 -8.52
N SER A 309 -30.25 29.75 -7.51
CA SER A 309 -30.34 28.93 -6.30
C SER A 309 -30.84 27.54 -6.68
N THR A 310 -30.04 26.52 -6.35
CA THR A 310 -30.34 25.11 -6.66
C THR A 310 -31.66 24.67 -6.03
N ALA A 311 -32.00 25.21 -4.84
CA ALA A 311 -33.25 24.93 -4.16
C ALA A 311 -34.47 25.42 -4.97
N ARG A 312 -34.43 26.65 -5.49
CA ARG A 312 -35.51 27.22 -6.32
C ARG A 312 -35.66 26.47 -7.65
N ALA A 313 -34.56 26.05 -8.26
CA ALA A 313 -34.59 25.29 -9.50
C ALA A 313 -35.25 23.90 -9.31
N ILE A 314 -35.01 23.27 -8.15
CA ILE A 314 -35.61 21.98 -7.80
C ILE A 314 -37.12 22.15 -7.51
N GLU A 315 -37.53 23.18 -6.77
CA GLU A 315 -38.96 23.46 -6.52
C GLU A 315 -39.73 23.75 -7.81
N ALA A 316 -39.19 24.60 -8.69
CA ALA A 316 -39.81 24.88 -9.99
C ALA A 316 -39.90 23.64 -10.90
N SER A 317 -38.98 22.68 -10.74
CA SER A 317 -39.03 21.40 -11.47
C SER A 317 -40.11 20.45 -10.93
N LYS A 318 -40.50 20.58 -9.66
CA LYS A 318 -41.55 19.77 -9.05
C LYS A 318 -42.95 20.19 -9.50
N SER A 319 -43.19 21.47 -9.83
CA SER A 319 -44.50 21.91 -10.34
C SER A 319 -44.73 21.58 -11.82
N LYS A 320 -43.70 21.14 -12.54
CA LYS A 320 -43.75 20.79 -13.97
C LYS A 320 -43.88 19.29 -14.27
N ARG A 321 -44.07 18.44 -13.26
CA ARG A 321 -44.44 17.04 -13.50
C ARG A 321 -45.96 16.93 -13.58
N PRO A 322 -46.53 16.35 -14.67
CA PRO A 322 -47.96 16.08 -14.76
C PRO A 322 -48.40 15.05 -13.73
#